data_AF-A0A0N0D6D4-F1
#
_entry.id   AF-A0A0N0D6D4-F1
#
_cell.length_a   1.000
_cell.length_b   1.000
_cell.length_c   1.000
_cell.angle_alpha   90.00
_cell.angle_beta   90.00
_cell.angle_gamma   90.00
#
_symmetry.space_group_name_H-M   'P 1'
#
loop_
_entity.id
_entity.type
_entity.pdbx_description
1 polymer ?
#
loop_
_entity_poly.entity_id
_entity_poly.type
_entity_poly.pdbx_seq_one_letter_code
_entity_poly.pdbx_strand_id
1 'polypeptide(L)'
;MSKNILIFAPYGCWRVNHQVDALIGHSLKLRGCKVLSLICDSFFENCQISKNKTNCSKCKNMGLELFSTIFNIKSLPLNTLITYQDKIDCRNWSESINPVLFNDAVFENNQIGKWVLCGMYSNFNTGILDYSYNYIINIHRSYLYSGALLARAFKNLLKNFYPDYIICFHSLLAYYRVFMELSIKKSIPVLVHDRGLIDESYMFTNNESVVTPDKRVNFWQKWKDIPLSSDECSALKKHLYAREKGKDINFSSYYQFKANENLDIYKSLRIDKSKKIIAFFSSGDWELEMQKNDIEYTFNN
;
A
#
# COMPACT_ATOMS: atom_id res chain seq x y z
N MET A 1 -20.67 17.85 -16.75
CA MET A 1 -19.29 17.97 -17.29
C MET A 1 -18.60 16.62 -17.13
N SER A 2 -17.89 16.15 -18.15
CA SER A 2 -17.08 14.91 -18.06
C SER A 2 -15.96 15.11 -17.03
N LYS A 3 -15.74 14.13 -16.16
CA LYS A 3 -14.70 14.15 -15.12
C LYS A 3 -13.46 13.41 -15.58
N ASN A 4 -12.29 13.90 -15.20
CA ASN A 4 -10.99 13.27 -15.42
C ASN A 4 -10.66 12.36 -14.23
N ILE A 5 -10.47 11.07 -14.48
CA ILE A 5 -10.14 10.08 -13.46
C ILE A 5 -8.76 9.53 -13.74
N LEU A 6 -7.90 9.51 -12.73
CA LEU A 6 -6.59 8.90 -12.81
C LEU A 6 -6.53 7.68 -11.91
N ILE A 7 -6.09 6.56 -12.46
CA ILE A 7 -5.78 5.35 -11.70
C ILE A 7 -4.27 5.26 -11.57
N PHE A 8 -3.74 5.21 -10.35
CA PHE A 8 -2.33 4.91 -10.14
C PHE A 8 -2.17 3.42 -9.83
N ALA A 9 -1.57 2.68 -10.77
CA ALA A 9 -1.41 1.23 -10.67
C ALA A 9 0.01 0.79 -11.08
N PRO A 10 1.04 1.15 -10.29
CA PRO A 10 2.44 0.87 -10.62
C PRO A 10 2.82 -0.62 -10.61
N TYR A 11 2.01 -1.53 -10.04
CA TYR A 11 2.39 -2.93 -9.83
C TYR A 11 1.46 -3.91 -10.54
N GLY A 12 1.52 -3.96 -11.88
CA GLY A 12 0.61 -4.77 -12.71
C GLY A 12 0.52 -6.27 -12.38
N CYS A 13 1.50 -6.88 -11.71
CA CYS A 13 1.40 -8.28 -11.27
C CYS A 13 0.47 -8.50 -10.06
N TRP A 14 0.10 -7.44 -9.32
CA TRP A 14 -0.93 -7.50 -8.28
C TRP A 14 -2.33 -7.35 -8.86
N ARG A 15 -2.71 -8.34 -9.68
CA ARG A 15 -4.00 -8.34 -10.38
C ARG A 15 -5.20 -8.28 -9.44
N VAL A 16 -5.15 -8.98 -8.30
CA VAL A 16 -6.29 -9.01 -7.35
C VAL A 16 -6.72 -7.59 -6.93
N ASN A 17 -5.74 -6.70 -6.73
CA ASN A 17 -6.02 -5.32 -6.34
C ASN A 17 -6.38 -4.47 -7.57
N HIS A 18 -5.64 -4.61 -8.65
CA HIS A 18 -5.84 -3.80 -9.86
C HIS A 18 -7.08 -4.16 -10.67
N GLN A 19 -7.69 -5.32 -10.43
CA GLN A 19 -9.00 -5.66 -11.00
C GLN A 19 -10.07 -4.69 -10.52
N VAL A 20 -10.05 -4.27 -9.25
CA VAL A 20 -10.96 -3.25 -8.72
C VAL A 20 -10.72 -1.90 -9.38
N ASP A 21 -9.46 -1.49 -9.48
CA ASP A 21 -9.09 -0.25 -10.17
C ASP A 21 -9.63 -0.23 -11.60
N ALA A 22 -9.41 -1.31 -12.35
CA ALA A 22 -9.82 -1.42 -13.74
C ALA A 22 -11.35 -1.48 -13.89
N LEU A 23 -12.04 -2.20 -12.99
CA LEU A 23 -13.51 -2.26 -12.97
C LEU A 23 -14.14 -0.90 -12.68
N ILE A 24 -13.65 -0.18 -11.68
CA ILE A 24 -14.12 1.17 -11.34
C ILE A 24 -13.81 2.11 -12.50
N GLY A 25 -12.58 2.08 -13.03
CA GLY A 25 -12.17 2.87 -14.17
C GLY A 25 -13.06 2.66 -15.39
N HIS A 26 -13.30 1.41 -15.76
CA HIS A 26 -14.15 1.07 -16.89
C HIS A 26 -15.60 1.51 -16.66
N SER A 27 -16.12 1.30 -15.45
CA SER A 27 -17.45 1.76 -15.05
C SER A 27 -17.62 3.28 -15.15
N LEU A 28 -16.60 4.05 -14.75
CA LEU A 28 -16.59 5.51 -14.87
C LEU A 28 -16.46 5.96 -16.32
N LYS A 29 -15.65 5.26 -17.12
CA LYS A 29 -15.54 5.48 -18.57
C LYS A 29 -16.89 5.30 -19.27
N LEU A 30 -17.63 4.24 -18.97
CA LEU A 30 -18.98 4.00 -19.51
C LEU A 30 -19.98 5.10 -19.11
N ARG A 31 -19.74 5.78 -17.98
CA ARG A 31 -20.51 6.95 -17.52
C ARG A 31 -20.01 8.28 -18.11
N GLY A 32 -19.13 8.23 -19.11
CA GLY A 32 -18.63 9.40 -19.83
C GLY A 32 -17.45 10.12 -19.16
N CYS A 33 -16.79 9.51 -18.16
CA CYS A 33 -15.55 10.06 -17.60
C CYS A 33 -14.36 9.78 -18.52
N LYS A 34 -13.37 10.67 -18.52
CA LYS A 34 -12.07 10.45 -19.16
C LYS A 34 -11.16 9.73 -18.17
N VAL A 35 -10.88 8.46 -18.41
CA VAL A 35 -10.09 7.62 -17.50
C VAL A 35 -8.70 7.36 -18.08
N LEU A 36 -7.68 7.61 -17.26
CA LEU A 36 -6.28 7.34 -17.56
C LEU A 36 -5.71 6.43 -16.47
N SER A 37 -4.99 5.37 -16.85
CA SER A 37 -4.18 4.59 -15.91
C SER A 37 -2.72 4.98 -16.02
N LEU A 38 -2.07 5.24 -14.89
CA LEU A 38 -0.66 5.53 -14.76
C LEU A 38 0.04 4.27 -14.27
N ILE A 39 0.91 3.71 -15.11
CA ILE A 39 1.53 2.40 -14.90
C ILE A 39 3.05 2.49 -14.85
N CYS A 40 3.69 1.55 -14.16
CA CYS A 40 5.14 1.43 -14.15
C CYS A 40 5.66 0.72 -15.40
N ASP A 41 6.79 1.19 -15.90
CA ASP A 41 7.51 0.62 -17.03
C ASP A 41 9.01 0.47 -16.71
N SER A 42 9.31 -0.15 -15.56
CA SER A 42 10.64 -0.24 -14.96
C SER A 42 11.15 1.12 -14.45
N PHE A 43 10.24 1.92 -13.91
CA PHE A 43 10.52 3.25 -13.37
C PHE A 43 11.22 3.24 -12.01
N PHE A 44 10.87 2.28 -11.15
CA PHE A 44 11.34 2.24 -9.75
C PHE A 44 12.58 1.37 -9.59
N GLU A 45 13.56 1.88 -8.84
CA GLU A 45 14.70 1.10 -8.36
C GLU A 45 14.32 0.29 -7.12
N ASN A 46 14.90 -0.91 -6.96
CA ASN A 46 14.67 -1.76 -5.79
C ASN A 46 13.17 -2.01 -5.50
N CYS A 47 12.40 -2.26 -6.56
CA CYS A 47 10.96 -2.53 -6.49
C CYS A 47 10.65 -3.71 -5.53
N GLN A 48 9.79 -3.45 -4.55
CA GLN A 48 9.37 -4.43 -3.54
C GLN A 48 8.70 -5.66 -4.14
N ILE A 49 7.98 -5.47 -5.25
CA ILE A 49 7.15 -6.50 -5.84
C ILE A 49 7.95 -7.37 -6.80
N SER A 50 8.95 -6.78 -7.45
CA SER A 50 9.63 -7.39 -8.57
C SER A 50 11.14 -7.25 -8.44
N LYS A 51 11.73 -8.18 -7.68
CA LYS A 51 13.15 -8.15 -7.30
C LYS A 51 14.11 -8.48 -8.46
N ASN A 52 13.62 -9.00 -9.59
CA ASN A 52 14.46 -9.34 -10.74
C ASN A 52 13.86 -8.84 -12.07
N LYS A 53 14.71 -8.75 -13.10
CA LYS A 53 14.34 -8.21 -14.42
C LYS A 53 13.19 -8.97 -15.09
N THR A 54 13.21 -10.31 -15.04
CA THR A 54 12.18 -11.16 -15.64
C THR A 54 10.80 -10.89 -15.03
N ASN A 55 10.74 -10.83 -13.70
CA ASN A 55 9.51 -10.51 -12.98
C ASN A 55 9.06 -9.07 -13.28
N CYS A 56 9.99 -8.13 -13.51
CA CYS A 56 9.66 -6.73 -13.77
C CYS A 56 8.96 -6.57 -15.12
N SER A 57 9.51 -7.20 -16.17
CA SER A 57 8.88 -7.25 -17.49
C SER A 57 7.51 -7.91 -17.45
N LYS A 58 7.36 -9.02 -16.70
CA LYS A 58 6.06 -9.67 -16.50
C LYS A 58 5.06 -8.74 -15.80
N CYS A 59 5.48 -8.06 -14.74
CA CYS A 59 4.64 -7.10 -14.01
C CYS A 59 4.15 -5.96 -14.91
N LYS A 60 5.05 -5.35 -15.69
CA LYS A 60 4.71 -4.32 -16.68
C LYS A 60 3.67 -4.82 -17.68
N ASN A 61 3.90 -5.99 -18.28
CA ASN A 61 3.02 -6.55 -19.29
C ASN A 61 1.64 -6.89 -18.73
N MET A 62 1.57 -7.44 -17.50
CA MET A 62 0.30 -7.75 -16.85
C MET A 62 -0.53 -6.50 -16.58
N GLY A 63 0.09 -5.37 -16.22
CA GLY A 63 -0.61 -4.09 -16.04
C GLY A 63 -1.13 -3.53 -17.36
N LEU A 64 -0.30 -3.54 -18.41
CA LEU A 64 -0.69 -3.12 -19.75
C LEU A 64 -1.85 -3.95 -20.30
N GLU A 65 -1.78 -5.27 -20.18
CA GLU A 65 -2.82 -6.21 -20.60
C GLU A 65 -4.13 -5.92 -19.85
N LEU A 66 -4.08 -5.78 -18.53
CA LEU A 66 -5.27 -5.50 -17.72
C LEU A 66 -5.94 -4.19 -18.14
N PHE A 67 -5.22 -3.07 -18.08
CA PHE A 67 -5.85 -1.77 -18.34
C PHE A 67 -6.12 -1.54 -19.82
N SER A 68 -5.13 -1.74 -20.70
CA SER A 68 -5.26 -1.39 -22.13
C SER A 68 -6.01 -2.44 -22.94
N THR A 69 -5.73 -3.72 -22.73
CA THR A 69 -6.29 -4.79 -23.58
C THR A 69 -7.64 -5.26 -23.09
N ILE A 70 -7.78 -5.57 -21.79
CA ILE A 70 -9.01 -6.14 -21.24
C ILE A 70 -10.07 -5.04 -21.01
N PHE A 71 -9.70 -3.95 -20.32
CA PHE A 71 -10.65 -2.91 -19.94
C PHE A 71 -10.70 -1.71 -20.89
N ASN A 72 -9.84 -1.67 -21.92
CA ASN A 72 -9.73 -0.59 -22.89
C ASN A 72 -9.56 0.80 -22.21
N ILE A 73 -8.78 0.87 -21.15
CA ILE A 73 -8.39 2.08 -20.45
C ILE A 73 -7.04 2.54 -20.99
N LYS A 74 -6.92 3.81 -21.37
CA LYS A 74 -5.64 4.36 -21.84
C LYS A 74 -4.61 4.24 -20.72
N SER A 75 -3.46 3.66 -21.05
CA SER A 75 -2.33 3.55 -20.12
C SER A 75 -1.24 4.55 -20.48
N LEU A 76 -0.70 5.23 -19.47
CA LEU A 76 0.44 6.14 -19.56
C LEU A 76 1.62 5.55 -18.77
N PRO A 77 2.73 5.21 -19.42
CA PRO A 77 3.92 4.75 -18.71
C PRO A 77 4.62 5.90 -17.97
N LEU A 78 5.07 5.66 -16.74
CA LEU A 78 5.73 6.66 -15.91
C LEU A 78 6.99 7.26 -16.56
N ASN A 79 7.83 6.48 -17.28
CA ASN A 79 9.02 7.05 -17.92
C ASN A 79 8.71 8.10 -19.00
N THR A 80 7.50 8.14 -19.55
CA THR A 80 7.11 9.17 -20.53
C THR A 80 6.91 10.56 -19.91
N LEU A 81 6.86 10.64 -18.57
CA LEU A 81 6.64 11.87 -17.81
C LEU A 81 7.93 12.49 -17.27
N ILE A 82 9.09 11.89 -17.55
CA ILE A 82 10.38 12.32 -17.04
C ILE A 82 11.38 12.44 -18.17
N THR A 83 12.30 13.39 -18.02
CA THR A 83 13.43 13.57 -18.93
C THR A 83 14.67 12.84 -18.42
N TYR A 84 15.72 12.77 -19.24
CA TYR A 84 17.02 12.28 -18.79
C TYR A 84 17.62 13.18 -17.70
N GLN A 85 17.46 14.51 -17.83
CA GLN A 85 17.91 15.46 -16.81
C GLN A 85 17.19 15.22 -15.48
N ASP A 86 15.90 14.86 -15.51
CA ASP A 86 15.16 14.54 -14.29
C ASP A 86 15.77 13.37 -13.52
N LYS A 87 16.25 12.35 -14.24
CA LYS A 87 16.92 11.20 -13.62
C LYS A 87 18.24 11.63 -12.96
N ILE A 88 19.04 12.45 -13.65
CA ILE A 88 20.32 12.95 -13.11
C ILE A 88 20.07 13.78 -11.85
N ASP A 89 19.17 14.75 -11.90
CA ASP A 89 18.94 15.66 -10.77
C ASP A 89 18.41 14.90 -9.54
N CYS A 90 17.43 14.01 -9.74
CA CYS A 90 16.87 13.20 -8.66
C CYS A 90 17.94 12.26 -8.08
N ARG A 91 18.83 11.71 -8.92
CA ARG A 91 19.94 10.86 -8.46
C ARG A 91 20.90 11.67 -7.61
N ASN A 92 21.39 12.79 -8.12
CA ASN A 92 22.31 13.69 -7.43
C ASN A 92 21.74 14.15 -6.08
N TRP A 93 20.45 14.51 -6.03
CA TRP A 93 19.78 14.83 -4.78
C TRP A 93 19.75 13.64 -3.82
N SER A 94 19.33 12.46 -4.29
CA SER A 94 19.24 11.28 -3.42
C SER A 94 20.60 10.81 -2.91
N GLU A 95 21.69 11.09 -3.61
CA GLU A 95 23.07 10.74 -3.26
C GLU A 95 23.74 11.79 -2.34
N SER A 96 23.30 13.05 -2.40
CA SER A 96 23.86 14.12 -1.57
C SER A 96 23.36 14.12 -0.13
N ILE A 97 22.23 13.46 0.16
CA ILE A 97 21.66 13.43 1.51
C ILE A 97 22.53 12.57 2.44
N ASN A 98 22.80 13.08 3.64
CA ASN A 98 23.44 12.31 4.70
C ASN A 98 22.44 11.26 5.27
N PRO A 99 22.83 9.99 5.46
CA PRO A 99 21.95 8.96 6.02
C PRO A 99 21.17 9.34 7.28
N VAL A 100 21.77 10.15 8.17
CA VAL A 100 21.09 10.63 9.39
C VAL A 100 19.89 11.53 9.12
N LEU A 101 19.78 12.07 7.90
CA LEU A 101 18.72 12.96 7.45
C LEU A 101 17.76 12.29 6.45
N PHE A 102 17.87 10.98 6.19
CA PHE A 102 17.02 10.33 5.19
C PHE A 102 15.53 10.45 5.49
N ASN A 103 15.14 10.32 6.76
CA ASN A 103 13.74 10.37 7.18
C ASN A 103 13.11 11.75 6.96
N ASP A 104 13.91 12.82 7.08
CA ASP A 104 13.45 14.21 6.95
C ASP A 104 13.79 14.82 5.58
N ALA A 105 14.25 13.99 4.64
CA ALA A 105 14.68 14.46 3.33
C ALA A 105 13.55 15.14 2.56
N VAL A 106 13.79 16.38 2.14
CA VAL A 106 12.86 17.19 1.35
C VAL A 106 13.37 17.34 -0.09
N PHE A 107 12.48 17.09 -1.05
CA PHE A 107 12.73 17.31 -2.49
C PHE A 107 11.66 18.21 -3.09
N GLU A 108 12.04 19.35 -3.67
CA GLU A 108 11.08 20.31 -4.27
C GLU A 108 9.88 20.60 -3.34
N ASN A 109 10.16 20.85 -2.05
CA ASN A 109 9.20 21.08 -0.97
C ASN A 109 8.34 19.87 -0.57
N ASN A 110 8.66 18.65 -1.01
CA ASN A 110 7.94 17.42 -0.68
C ASN A 110 8.74 16.58 0.31
N GLN A 111 8.09 16.06 1.36
CA GLN A 111 8.72 15.27 2.42
C GLN A 111 8.98 13.82 1.98
N ILE A 112 9.74 13.66 0.89
CA ILE A 112 9.99 12.36 0.26
C ILE A 112 10.57 11.37 1.25
N GLY A 113 11.49 11.80 2.12
CA GLY A 113 12.05 10.98 3.19
C GLY A 113 10.98 10.29 4.03
N LYS A 114 10.08 11.09 4.61
CA LYS A 114 8.97 10.60 5.44
C LYS A 114 8.07 9.64 4.67
N TRP A 115 7.73 9.99 3.43
CA TRP A 115 6.75 9.24 2.65
C TRP A 115 7.26 7.88 2.15
N VAL A 116 8.57 7.70 1.98
CA VAL A 116 9.13 6.42 1.52
C VAL A 116 9.44 5.44 2.67
N LEU A 117 9.41 5.90 3.92
CA LEU A 117 9.75 5.07 5.09
C LEU A 117 8.90 3.81 5.22
N CYS A 118 7.60 3.89 4.90
CA CYS A 118 6.73 2.71 4.94
C CYS A 118 7.26 1.58 4.05
N GLY A 119 7.88 1.94 2.93
CA GLY A 119 8.52 0.97 2.07
C GLY A 119 9.84 0.43 2.61
N MET A 120 10.60 1.21 3.37
CA MET A 120 11.80 0.74 4.04
C MET A 120 11.46 -0.30 5.11
N TYR A 121 10.52 0.01 6.00
CA TYR A 121 10.08 -0.92 7.04
C TYR A 121 9.52 -2.22 6.45
N SER A 122 8.68 -2.12 5.42
CA SER A 122 8.16 -3.31 4.71
C SER A 122 9.26 -4.09 3.98
N ASN A 123 10.26 -3.43 3.38
CA ASN A 123 11.32 -4.12 2.67
C ASN A 123 12.21 -4.96 3.59
N PHE A 124 12.47 -4.46 4.80
CA PHE A 124 13.34 -5.09 5.79
C PHE A 124 12.60 -5.87 6.88
N ASN A 125 11.26 -5.80 6.91
CA ASN A 125 10.41 -6.37 7.96
C ASN A 125 10.89 -6.00 9.38
N THR A 126 11.32 -4.75 9.56
CA THR A 126 11.82 -4.20 10.83
C THR A 126 11.18 -2.85 11.13
N GLY A 127 10.96 -2.54 12.41
CA GLY A 127 10.61 -1.19 12.87
C GLY A 127 11.84 -0.27 13.05
N ILE A 128 13.05 -0.82 13.01
CA ILE A 128 14.30 -0.08 13.25
C ILE A 128 15.21 -0.25 12.03
N LEU A 129 15.62 0.87 11.43
CA LEU A 129 16.57 0.90 10.32
C LEU A 129 17.97 1.19 10.84
N ASP A 130 18.89 0.24 10.66
CA ASP A 130 20.28 0.40 11.06
C ASP A 130 21.15 0.93 9.92
N TYR A 131 21.43 2.23 9.95
CA TYR A 131 22.27 2.90 8.95
C TYR A 131 23.78 2.66 9.13
N SER A 132 24.21 1.82 10.07
CA SER A 132 25.60 1.32 10.07
C SER A 132 25.86 0.37 8.90
N TYR A 133 24.82 -0.23 8.32
CA TYR A 133 24.91 -1.11 7.17
C TYR A 133 24.74 -0.35 5.85
N ASN A 134 25.80 -0.32 5.03
CA ASN A 134 25.79 0.27 3.69
C ASN A 134 24.68 -0.28 2.78
N TYR A 135 24.27 -1.54 2.97
CA TYR A 135 23.15 -2.12 2.23
C TYR A 135 21.84 -1.36 2.49
N ILE A 136 21.50 -1.08 3.75
CA ILE A 136 20.29 -0.32 4.12
C ILE A 136 20.38 1.10 3.56
N ILE A 137 21.54 1.74 3.66
CA ILE A 137 21.78 3.07 3.08
C ILE A 137 21.48 3.08 1.58
N ASN A 138 22.04 2.13 0.84
CA ASN A 138 21.88 2.04 -0.62
C ASN A 138 20.42 1.81 -1.02
N ILE A 139 19.72 0.91 -0.32
CA ILE A 139 18.29 0.70 -0.55
C ILE A 139 17.52 1.99 -0.26
N HIS A 140 17.74 2.66 0.87
CA HIS A 140 17.03 3.91 1.20
C HIS A 140 17.28 4.99 0.13
N ARG A 141 18.52 5.17 -0.34
CA ARG A 141 18.81 6.11 -1.44
C ARG A 141 18.01 5.80 -2.71
N SER A 142 17.81 4.53 -3.06
CA SER A 142 16.96 4.16 -4.20
C SER A 142 15.48 4.47 -3.97
N TYR A 143 14.97 4.35 -2.74
CA TYR A 143 13.61 4.78 -2.40
C TYR A 143 13.46 6.30 -2.50
N LEU A 144 14.41 7.06 -1.96
CA LEU A 144 14.46 8.52 -2.08
C LEU A 144 14.46 8.93 -3.55
N TYR A 145 15.40 8.38 -4.34
CA TYR A 145 15.50 8.63 -5.78
C TYR A 145 14.18 8.37 -6.51
N SER A 146 13.59 7.19 -6.28
CA SER A 146 12.32 6.78 -6.88
C SER A 146 11.15 7.69 -6.47
N GLY A 147 11.12 8.13 -5.21
CA GLY A 147 10.12 9.08 -4.70
C GLY A 147 10.26 10.47 -5.31
N ALA A 148 11.48 10.99 -5.44
CA ALA A 148 11.76 12.28 -6.08
C ALA A 148 11.41 12.26 -7.57
N LEU A 149 11.77 11.19 -8.27
CA LEU A 149 11.35 10.93 -9.65
C LEU A 149 9.84 10.92 -9.80
N LEU A 150 9.13 10.24 -8.90
CA LEU A 150 7.67 10.19 -8.91
C LEU A 150 7.06 11.57 -8.68
N ALA A 151 7.66 12.41 -7.82
CA ALA A 151 7.23 13.80 -7.64
C ALA A 151 7.36 14.63 -8.92
N ARG A 152 8.45 14.47 -9.67
CA ARG A 152 8.60 15.13 -10.99
C ARG A 152 7.63 14.58 -12.04
N ALA A 153 7.48 13.26 -12.10
CA ALA A 153 6.53 12.61 -13.01
C ALA A 153 5.10 13.11 -12.75
N PHE A 154 4.69 13.20 -11.48
CA PHE A 154 3.39 13.73 -11.08
C PHE A 154 3.22 15.19 -11.47
N LYS A 155 4.21 16.04 -11.22
CA LYS A 155 4.21 17.46 -11.64
C LYS A 155 4.04 17.59 -13.16
N ASN A 156 4.71 16.75 -13.95
CA ASN A 156 4.60 16.77 -15.41
C ASN A 156 3.29 16.16 -15.92
N LEU A 157 2.73 15.18 -15.21
CA LEU A 157 1.40 14.65 -15.50
C LEU A 157 0.36 15.75 -15.41
N LEU A 158 0.35 16.53 -14.33
CA LEU A 158 -0.65 17.58 -14.10
C LEU A 158 -0.66 18.68 -15.15
N LYS A 159 0.44 18.87 -15.90
CA LYS A 159 0.50 19.81 -17.04
C LYS A 159 -0.36 19.35 -18.22
N ASN A 160 -0.47 18.04 -18.43
CA ASN A 160 -1.11 17.43 -19.61
C ASN A 160 -2.45 16.77 -19.26
N PHE A 161 -2.62 16.37 -18.01
CA PHE A 161 -3.80 15.70 -17.50
C PHE A 161 -3.99 16.06 -16.03
N TYR A 162 -4.95 16.93 -15.76
CA TYR A 162 -5.35 17.28 -14.39
C TYR A 162 -6.55 16.42 -13.98
N PRO A 163 -6.39 15.45 -13.08
CA PRO A 163 -7.50 14.63 -12.61
C PRO A 163 -8.42 15.40 -11.65
N ASP A 164 -9.71 15.15 -11.75
CA ASP A 164 -10.69 15.52 -10.73
C ASP A 164 -10.64 14.55 -9.54
N TYR A 165 -10.33 13.28 -9.81
CA TYR A 165 -10.24 12.22 -8.80
C TYR A 165 -9.12 11.24 -9.14
N ILE A 166 -8.49 10.71 -8.09
CA ILE A 166 -7.48 9.66 -8.17
C ILE A 166 -8.01 8.40 -7.49
N ILE A 167 -7.69 7.24 -8.06
CA ILE A 167 -7.92 5.93 -7.45
C ILE A 167 -6.57 5.24 -7.30
N CYS A 168 -6.29 4.70 -6.12
CA CYS A 168 -5.11 3.89 -5.91
C CYS A 168 -5.32 2.75 -4.90
N PHE A 169 -4.61 1.66 -5.13
CA PHE A 169 -4.53 0.55 -4.18
C PHE A 169 -3.57 0.91 -3.04
N HIS A 170 -4.05 0.81 -1.81
CA HIS A 170 -3.26 0.90 -0.58
C HIS A 170 -2.50 2.23 -0.42
N SER A 171 -2.01 2.52 0.78
CA SER A 171 -1.21 3.73 1.04
C SER A 171 0.03 3.49 1.90
N LEU A 172 0.26 2.28 2.42
CA LEU A 172 1.50 1.96 3.15
C LEU A 172 2.61 1.35 2.28
N LEU A 173 2.49 1.44 0.97
CA LEU A 173 3.57 1.04 0.07
C LEU A 173 4.20 2.31 -0.47
N ALA A 174 5.52 2.41 -0.41
CA ALA A 174 6.23 3.69 -0.59
C ALA A 174 5.74 4.53 -1.76
N TYR A 175 5.59 3.94 -2.95
CA TYR A 175 5.23 4.73 -4.13
C TYR A 175 3.74 5.09 -4.17
N TYR A 176 2.86 4.25 -3.63
CA TYR A 176 1.47 4.64 -3.40
C TYR A 176 1.35 5.75 -2.37
N ARG A 177 2.16 5.67 -1.29
CA ARG A 177 2.21 6.70 -0.26
C ARG A 177 2.65 8.04 -0.85
N VAL A 178 3.79 8.07 -1.53
CA VAL A 178 4.30 9.27 -2.19
C VAL A 178 3.24 9.83 -3.16
N PHE A 179 2.60 8.99 -3.96
CA PHE A 179 1.58 9.44 -4.90
C PHE A 179 0.34 10.05 -4.23
N MET A 180 -0.15 9.41 -3.17
CA MET A 180 -1.30 9.89 -2.37
C MET A 180 -0.98 11.23 -1.72
N GLU A 181 0.19 11.37 -1.09
CA GLU A 181 0.60 12.61 -0.41
C GLU A 181 0.77 13.78 -1.39
N LEU A 182 1.38 13.52 -2.56
CA LEU A 182 1.46 14.52 -3.64
C LEU A 182 0.07 14.97 -4.11
N SER A 183 -0.89 14.05 -4.15
CA SER A 183 -2.26 14.32 -4.59
C SER A 183 -3.04 15.15 -3.56
N ILE A 184 -2.95 14.78 -2.29
CA ILE A 184 -3.55 15.53 -1.17
C ILE A 184 -2.99 16.95 -1.12
N LYS A 185 -1.68 17.11 -1.26
CA LYS A 185 -1.02 18.42 -1.31
C LYS A 185 -1.47 19.29 -2.50
N LYS A 186 -1.99 18.67 -3.56
CA LYS A 186 -2.60 19.36 -4.71
C LYS A 186 -4.12 19.49 -4.60
N SER A 187 -4.70 19.11 -3.46
CA SER A 187 -6.15 19.13 -3.21
C SER A 187 -6.94 18.30 -4.22
N ILE A 188 -6.34 17.20 -4.72
CA ILE A 188 -6.99 16.25 -5.60
C ILE A 188 -7.49 15.09 -4.74
N PRO A 189 -8.82 14.83 -4.69
CA PRO A 189 -9.37 13.72 -3.94
C PRO A 189 -8.82 12.36 -4.40
N VAL A 190 -8.43 11.53 -3.42
CA VAL A 190 -7.89 10.19 -3.63
C VAL A 190 -8.81 9.17 -2.97
N LEU A 191 -9.36 8.25 -3.77
CA LEU A 191 -10.03 7.06 -3.30
C LEU A 191 -8.98 5.95 -3.15
N VAL A 192 -8.67 5.60 -1.90
CA VAL A 192 -7.76 4.50 -1.57
C VAL A 192 -8.59 3.25 -1.30
N HIS A 193 -8.15 2.09 -1.80
CA HIS A 193 -8.80 0.82 -1.53
C HIS A 193 -7.84 -0.31 -1.19
N ASP A 194 -8.39 -1.34 -0.55
CA ASP A 194 -7.72 -2.62 -0.26
C ASP A 194 -8.79 -3.71 -0.10
N ARG A 195 -8.36 -4.97 0.02
CA ARG A 195 -9.21 -6.08 0.40
C ARG A 195 -9.85 -5.81 1.75
N GLY A 196 -11.16 -6.05 1.84
CA GLY A 196 -11.90 -5.93 3.09
C GLY A 196 -11.62 -7.08 4.03
N LEU A 197 -12.04 -6.94 5.28
CA LEU A 197 -11.72 -7.88 6.36
C LEU A 197 -12.47 -9.22 6.28
N ILE A 198 -13.43 -9.33 5.37
CA ILE A 198 -14.19 -10.54 5.08
C ILE A 198 -14.02 -10.94 3.61
N ASP A 199 -14.35 -12.18 3.28
CA ASP A 199 -14.23 -12.68 1.91
C ASP A 199 -15.08 -11.85 0.92
N GLU A 200 -14.57 -11.76 -0.31
CA GLU A 200 -15.23 -11.06 -1.44
C GLU A 200 -15.58 -9.59 -1.16
N SER A 201 -14.90 -8.95 -0.21
CA SER A 201 -15.13 -7.55 0.16
C SER A 201 -13.92 -6.67 -0.14
N TYR A 202 -14.19 -5.38 -0.29
CA TYR A 202 -13.18 -4.32 -0.41
C TYR A 202 -13.49 -3.20 0.57
N MET A 203 -12.44 -2.56 1.07
CA MET A 203 -12.53 -1.34 1.86
C MET A 203 -12.12 -0.15 1.03
N PHE A 204 -12.80 0.97 1.25
CA PHE A 204 -12.56 2.22 0.56
C PHE A 204 -12.45 3.35 1.56
N THR A 205 -11.47 4.23 1.35
CA THR A 205 -11.22 5.41 2.16
C THR A 205 -10.92 6.62 1.27
N ASN A 206 -11.18 7.82 1.76
CA ASN A 206 -10.95 9.06 1.01
C ASN A 206 -9.82 9.85 1.66
N ASN A 207 -8.78 10.19 0.88
CA ASN A 207 -7.61 10.98 1.28
C ASN A 207 -6.84 10.44 2.49
N GLU A 208 -6.89 9.14 2.72
CA GLU A 208 -6.31 8.53 3.92
C GLU A 208 -6.00 7.05 3.67
N SER A 209 -5.26 6.46 4.62
CA SER A 209 -4.94 5.05 4.63
C SER A 209 -6.11 4.16 5.02
N VAL A 210 -6.25 3.03 4.32
CA VAL A 210 -7.21 1.95 4.64
C VAL A 210 -6.88 1.22 5.95
N VAL A 211 -5.64 1.38 6.45
CA VAL A 211 -5.20 0.77 7.71
C VAL A 211 -5.31 1.70 8.91
N THR A 212 -5.75 2.96 8.74
CA THR A 212 -5.83 3.91 9.86
C THR A 212 -6.76 3.35 10.95
N PRO A 213 -6.25 3.15 12.19
CA PRO A 213 -7.02 2.51 13.26
C PRO A 213 -8.29 3.28 13.63
N ASP A 214 -8.28 4.60 13.53
CA ASP A 214 -9.33 5.47 14.08
C ASP A 214 -10.69 5.20 13.47
N LYS A 215 -10.77 4.89 12.17
CA LYS A 215 -12.05 4.52 11.57
C LYS A 215 -12.58 3.21 12.10
N ARG A 216 -11.71 2.23 12.34
CA ARG A 216 -12.10 0.93 12.92
C ARG A 216 -12.57 1.12 14.37
N VAL A 217 -11.86 1.94 15.15
CA VAL A 217 -12.26 2.31 16.51
C VAL A 217 -13.59 3.05 16.47
N ASN A 218 -13.77 4.03 15.60
CA ASN A 218 -15.02 4.78 15.45
C ASN A 218 -16.19 3.91 15.03
N PHE A 219 -15.96 2.93 14.13
CA PHE A 219 -16.97 1.93 13.83
C PHE A 219 -17.28 1.10 15.08
N TRP A 220 -16.28 0.52 15.74
CA TRP A 220 -16.49 -0.26 16.96
C TRP A 220 -17.27 0.51 18.04
N GLN A 221 -16.94 1.78 18.28
CA GLN A 221 -17.63 2.62 19.26
C GLN A 221 -19.14 2.75 18.98
N LYS A 222 -19.56 2.71 17.71
CA LYS A 222 -20.98 2.76 17.33
C LYS A 222 -21.73 1.45 17.61
N TRP A 223 -21.01 0.34 17.69
CA TRP A 223 -21.60 -1.00 17.80
C TRP A 223 -21.37 -1.67 19.15
N LYS A 224 -20.47 -1.13 20.00
CA LYS A 224 -20.05 -1.77 21.26
C LYS A 224 -21.20 -2.05 22.24
N ASP A 225 -22.23 -1.22 22.22
CA ASP A 225 -23.38 -1.30 23.13
C ASP A 225 -24.60 -2.00 22.49
N ILE A 226 -24.46 -2.47 21.24
CA ILE A 226 -25.50 -3.23 20.53
C ILE A 226 -25.21 -4.72 20.74
N PRO A 227 -25.99 -5.43 21.58
CA PRO A 227 -25.76 -6.85 21.80
C PRO A 227 -26.05 -7.64 20.53
N LEU A 228 -25.22 -8.63 20.25
CA LEU A 228 -25.47 -9.58 19.17
C LEU A 228 -26.66 -10.47 19.51
N SER A 229 -27.49 -10.75 18.51
CA SER A 229 -28.51 -11.81 18.58
C SER A 229 -27.86 -13.20 18.70
N SER A 230 -28.67 -14.20 19.05
CA SER A 230 -28.21 -15.60 19.10
C SER A 230 -27.68 -16.09 17.74
N ASP A 231 -28.31 -15.68 16.65
CA ASP A 231 -27.91 -16.05 15.29
C ASP A 231 -26.59 -15.39 14.91
N GLU A 232 -26.41 -14.12 15.23
CA GLU A 232 -25.15 -13.39 15.02
C GLU A 232 -24.01 -13.96 15.88
N CYS A 233 -24.28 -14.33 17.13
CA CYS A 233 -23.29 -15.01 17.97
C CYS A 233 -22.85 -16.34 17.35
N SER A 234 -23.81 -17.11 16.82
CA SER A 234 -23.54 -18.39 16.16
C SER A 234 -22.72 -18.19 14.87
N ALA A 235 -23.05 -17.18 14.08
CA ALA A 235 -22.32 -16.81 12.87
C ALA A 235 -20.89 -16.33 13.19
N LEU A 236 -20.72 -15.46 14.18
CA LEU A 236 -19.41 -14.99 14.64
C LEU A 236 -18.55 -16.15 15.14
N LYS A 237 -19.11 -17.03 15.96
CA LYS A 237 -18.41 -18.22 16.47
C LYS A 237 -17.95 -19.11 15.32
N LYS A 238 -18.81 -19.36 14.34
CA LYS A 238 -18.46 -20.11 13.12
C LYS A 238 -17.30 -19.45 12.37
N HIS A 239 -17.36 -18.13 12.17
CA HIS A 239 -16.30 -17.38 11.48
C HIS A 239 -14.96 -17.44 12.23
N LEU A 240 -14.97 -17.22 13.55
CA LEU A 240 -13.75 -17.30 14.37
C LEU A 240 -13.12 -18.70 14.33
N TYR A 241 -13.93 -19.77 14.41
CA TYR A 241 -13.43 -21.15 14.28
C TYR A 241 -12.89 -21.47 12.89
N ALA A 242 -13.47 -20.90 11.83
CA ALA A 242 -12.96 -21.06 10.48
C ALA A 242 -11.56 -20.43 10.39
N ARG A 243 -11.40 -19.19 10.88
CA ARG A 243 -10.12 -18.47 10.90
C ARG A 243 -9.05 -19.15 11.74
N GLU A 244 -9.41 -19.70 12.89
CA GLU A 244 -8.50 -20.53 13.71
C GLU A 244 -7.89 -21.69 12.90
N LYS A 245 -8.66 -22.22 11.94
CA LYS A 245 -8.23 -23.32 11.05
C LYS A 245 -7.64 -22.83 9.72
N GLY A 246 -7.35 -21.53 9.60
CA GLY A 246 -6.84 -20.93 8.36
C GLY A 246 -7.84 -20.90 7.21
N LYS A 247 -9.15 -20.94 7.50
CA LYS A 247 -10.25 -20.77 6.54
C LYS A 247 -10.84 -19.37 6.65
N ASP A 248 -11.60 -18.95 5.64
CA ASP A 248 -12.26 -17.64 5.57
C ASP A 248 -11.27 -16.48 5.83
N ILE A 249 -10.08 -16.62 5.23
CA ILE A 249 -9.01 -15.63 5.23
C ILE A 249 -8.85 -15.09 3.82
N ASN A 250 -8.85 -13.77 3.70
CA ASN A 250 -8.62 -13.04 2.45
C ASN A 250 -7.13 -12.99 2.05
N PHE A 251 -6.25 -13.70 2.77
CA PHE A 251 -4.80 -13.72 2.60
C PHE A 251 -4.26 -15.16 2.62
N SER A 252 -3.15 -15.42 1.93
CA SER A 252 -2.49 -16.73 1.94
C SER A 252 -2.02 -17.11 3.34
N SER A 253 -2.48 -18.23 3.90
CA SER A 253 -1.95 -18.67 5.20
C SER A 253 -0.44 -18.86 5.14
N TYR A 254 0.31 -18.10 5.95
CA TYR A 254 1.76 -18.27 6.09
C TYR A 254 2.12 -19.59 6.80
N TYR A 255 1.17 -20.19 7.50
CA TYR A 255 1.35 -21.41 8.25
C TYR A 255 0.21 -22.38 7.95
N GLN A 256 0.55 -23.59 7.51
CA GLN A 256 -0.43 -24.67 7.33
C GLN A 256 -0.40 -25.54 8.57
N PHE A 257 -1.46 -25.43 9.36
CA PHE A 257 -1.61 -26.16 10.62
C PHE A 257 -1.54 -27.68 10.39
N LYS A 258 -0.57 -28.36 11.00
CA LYS A 258 -0.50 -29.83 11.04
C LYS A 258 -0.94 -30.32 12.41
N ALA A 259 -1.90 -31.23 12.45
CA ALA A 259 -2.58 -31.67 13.69
C ALA A 259 -1.63 -32.17 14.80
N ASN A 260 -0.46 -32.69 14.45
CA ASN A 260 0.51 -33.23 15.41
C ASN A 260 1.43 -32.16 16.05
N GLU A 261 1.55 -30.96 15.46
CA GLU A 261 2.45 -29.91 15.96
C GLU A 261 1.92 -29.25 17.26
N ASN A 262 0.62 -29.39 17.53
CA ASN A 262 0.00 -28.87 18.76
C ASN A 262 0.69 -29.38 20.03
N LEU A 263 0.91 -30.69 20.16
CA LEU A 263 1.46 -31.25 21.40
C LEU A 263 2.90 -30.79 21.66
N ASP A 264 3.66 -30.56 20.60
CA ASP A 264 5.05 -30.12 20.68
C ASP A 264 5.16 -28.61 20.93
N ILE A 265 4.23 -27.80 20.42
CA ILE A 265 4.20 -26.35 20.70
C ILE A 265 3.85 -26.07 22.17
N TYR A 266 2.81 -26.71 22.73
CA TYR A 266 2.47 -26.50 24.15
C TYR A 266 3.61 -26.94 25.07
N LYS A 267 4.28 -28.07 24.76
CA LYS A 267 5.43 -28.54 25.53
C LYS A 267 6.65 -27.61 25.39
N SER A 268 6.99 -27.21 24.16
CA SER A 268 8.15 -26.35 23.89
C SER A 268 7.99 -24.94 24.49
N LEU A 269 6.79 -24.37 24.41
CA LEU A 269 6.45 -23.07 25.03
C LEU A 269 6.09 -23.20 26.52
N ARG A 270 6.08 -24.42 27.08
CA ARG A 270 5.73 -24.72 28.48
C ARG A 270 4.38 -24.13 28.91
N ILE A 271 3.41 -24.15 28.00
CA ILE A 271 2.08 -23.61 28.23
C ILE A 271 1.25 -24.64 29.02
N ASP A 272 0.86 -24.25 30.24
CA ASP A 272 0.02 -25.05 31.12
C ASP A 272 -1.46 -24.98 30.70
N LYS A 273 -1.99 -26.10 30.19
CA LYS A 273 -3.37 -26.21 29.70
C LYS A 273 -4.43 -26.10 30.80
N SER A 274 -4.05 -26.21 32.08
CA SER A 274 -4.98 -26.03 33.20
C SER A 274 -5.25 -24.56 33.51
N LYS A 275 -4.43 -23.64 32.97
CA LYS A 275 -4.54 -22.21 33.20
C LYS A 275 -5.26 -21.52 32.05
N LYS A 276 -5.87 -20.37 32.33
CA LYS A 276 -6.38 -19.47 31.30
C LYS A 276 -5.18 -18.95 30.49
N ILE A 277 -5.16 -19.28 29.20
CA ILE A 277 -4.13 -18.81 28.27
C ILE A 277 -4.66 -17.56 27.58
N ILE A 278 -3.89 -16.48 27.62
CA ILE A 278 -4.14 -15.27 26.84
C ILE A 278 -2.99 -15.16 25.84
N ALA A 279 -3.31 -15.20 24.55
CA ALA A 279 -2.35 -14.92 23.50
C ALA A 279 -2.50 -13.45 23.08
N PHE A 280 -1.38 -12.72 23.07
CA PHE A 280 -1.32 -11.39 22.50
C PHE A 280 -0.50 -11.48 21.21
N PHE A 281 -1.16 -11.26 20.09
CA PHE A 281 -0.51 -11.17 18.79
C PHE A 281 -0.28 -9.68 18.53
N SER A 282 0.93 -9.20 18.79
CA SER A 282 1.33 -7.89 18.28
C SER A 282 1.45 -8.01 16.76
N SER A 283 0.91 -7.03 16.03
CA SER A 283 1.33 -6.79 14.64
C SER A 283 2.86 -6.71 14.61
N GLY A 284 3.48 -7.04 13.47
CA GLY A 284 4.94 -6.94 13.37
C GLY A 284 5.39 -5.51 13.68
N ASP A 285 6.52 -5.33 14.36
CA ASP A 285 7.04 -3.99 14.72
C ASP A 285 7.16 -3.06 13.50
N TRP A 286 7.43 -3.65 12.33
CA TRP A 286 7.46 -2.96 11.05
C TRP A 286 6.10 -2.43 10.60
N GLU A 287 5.00 -3.14 10.86
CA GLU A 287 3.64 -2.67 10.53
C GLU A 287 3.24 -1.49 11.42
N LEU A 288 3.64 -1.51 12.69
CA LEU A 288 3.41 -0.39 13.62
C LEU A 288 4.15 0.86 13.17
N GLU A 289 5.44 0.73 12.84
CA GLU A 289 6.25 1.87 12.39
C GLU A 289 5.80 2.40 11.01
N MET A 290 5.23 1.55 10.13
CA MET A 290 4.57 2.00 8.90
C MET A 290 3.36 2.90 9.17
N GLN A 291 2.64 2.68 10.27
CA GLN A 291 1.42 3.40 10.63
C GLN A 291 1.67 4.63 11.50
N LYS A 292 2.81 4.71 12.19
CA LYS A 292 3.14 5.81 13.12
C LYS A 292 2.98 7.19 12.49
N ASN A 293 3.42 7.32 11.24
CA ASN A 293 3.27 8.55 10.46
C ASN A 293 1.81 8.94 10.19
N ASP A 294 0.88 7.99 10.16
CA ASP A 294 -0.57 8.24 10.00
C ASP A 294 -1.24 8.53 11.35
N ILE A 295 -0.74 7.90 12.42
CA ILE A 295 -1.28 8.06 13.77
C ILE A 295 -0.97 9.46 14.33
N GLU A 296 0.22 10.00 14.08
CA GLU A 296 0.60 11.35 14.55
C GLU A 296 -0.27 12.48 13.95
N TYR A 297 -0.87 12.28 12.77
CA TYR A 297 -1.83 13.25 12.19
C TYR A 297 -3.18 13.24 12.89
N THR A 298 -3.52 12.16 13.61
CA THR A 298 -4.87 11.96 14.14
C THR A 298 -5.00 12.36 15.61
N PHE A 299 -3.90 12.41 16.36
CA PHE A 299 -3.91 12.85 17.77
C PHE A 299 -3.59 14.34 17.98
N ASN A 300 -3.24 15.07 16.92
CA ASN A 300 -2.87 16.50 16.99
C ASN A 300 -3.91 17.45 16.36
N ASN A 301 -5.11 16.95 16.01
CA ASN A 301 -6.27 17.75 15.58
C ASN A 301 -7.44 17.52 16.55
#